data_AF-A0A1V4DNH3-F1
#
_entry.id   AF-A0A1V4DNH3-F1
#
_cell.length_a   1.000
_cell.length_b   1.000
_cell.length_c   1.000
_cell.angle_alpha   90.00
_cell.angle_beta   90.00
_cell.angle_gamma   90.00
#
_symmetry.space_group_name_H-M   'P 1'
#
loop_
_entity.id
_entity.type
_entity.pdbx_description
1 polymer ?
#
loop_
_entity_poly.entity_id
_entity_poly.type
_entity_poly.pdbx_seq_one_letter_code
_entity_poly.pdbx_strand_id
1 'polypeptide(L)'
;MSRALPKYNKRRVALIGSATALVLTGAVIAGSALAGESSKSSGGTDARTLASPGTISCPDVASKLPAIPASAQAEVTRNLTLLQTQISEANKRLVDTVGQGGPNFVQNAILGPLKDKRVATVNRIATAIGRTAAKPQGLDALAPCTLNAGGATGAGGQAGAGNSGNAAGNAGNAGNTGNTGNGGKNTGNTNAGNAGVGTISCPDVASKLPAVPASAKAEVDRNLALLQTQINEANTRLVNTVGQGGPNFVQNAILGPLKDKRTSTIDRIAISIGRTAAKPQGLNSLAACTLTK
;
A
#
# COMPACT_ATOMS: atom_id res chain seq x y z
N MET A 1 33.35 -21.99 -52.16
CA MET A 1 33.44 -22.32 -50.72
C MET A 1 32.04 -22.19 -50.12
N SER A 2 31.37 -23.33 -49.93
CA SER A 2 29.95 -23.44 -49.65
C SER A 2 29.57 -22.97 -48.24
N ARG A 3 28.44 -22.28 -48.11
CA ARG A 3 27.84 -21.86 -46.84
C ARG A 3 27.12 -23.05 -46.19
N ALA A 4 27.49 -23.39 -44.95
CA ALA A 4 26.79 -24.38 -44.14
C ALA A 4 26.01 -23.69 -43.01
N LEU A 5 24.69 -23.89 -43.00
CA LEU A 5 23.77 -23.50 -41.93
C LEU A 5 23.66 -24.63 -40.89
N PRO A 6 23.63 -24.35 -39.58
CA PRO A 6 23.40 -25.38 -38.56
C PRO A 6 21.92 -25.79 -38.47
N LYS A 7 21.71 -27.11 -38.46
CA LYS A 7 20.40 -27.78 -38.33
C LYS A 7 19.81 -27.57 -36.92
N TYR A 8 18.60 -27.00 -36.86
CA TYR A 8 17.76 -26.99 -35.65
C TYR A 8 17.03 -28.33 -35.51
N ASN A 9 17.36 -29.10 -34.46
CA ASN A 9 16.64 -30.32 -34.10
C ASN A 9 15.37 -29.98 -33.30
N LYS A 10 14.20 -30.10 -33.94
CA LYS A 10 12.88 -30.07 -33.29
C LYS A 10 12.70 -31.32 -32.42
N ARG A 11 12.85 -31.19 -31.10
CA ARG A 11 12.33 -32.18 -30.15
C ARG A 11 10.82 -31.94 -29.97
N ARG A 12 10.02 -32.84 -30.55
CA ARG A 12 8.58 -32.95 -30.29
C ARG A 12 8.39 -33.55 -28.90
N VAL A 13 7.76 -32.81 -27.99
CA VAL A 13 7.27 -33.36 -26.72
C VAL A 13 5.81 -33.73 -26.93
N ALA A 14 5.52 -35.03 -26.85
CA ALA A 14 4.19 -35.59 -26.86
C ALA A 14 3.57 -35.41 -25.46
N LEU A 15 2.41 -34.75 -25.38
CA LEU A 15 1.56 -34.76 -24.19
C LEU A 15 0.51 -35.85 -24.38
N ILE A 16 0.55 -36.83 -23.47
CA ILE A 16 -0.40 -37.93 -23.35
C ILE A 16 -1.72 -37.34 -22.85
N GLY A 17 -2.76 -37.41 -23.68
CA GLY A 17 -4.14 -37.11 -23.31
C GLY A 17 -4.75 -38.27 -22.53
N SER A 18 -5.24 -37.99 -21.32
CA SER A 18 -6.12 -38.88 -20.57
C SER A 18 -7.57 -38.47 -20.80
N ALA A 19 -8.30 -39.30 -21.54
CA ALA A 19 -9.75 -39.21 -21.69
C ALA A 19 -10.42 -39.83 -20.45
N THR A 20 -11.26 -39.07 -19.76
CA THR A 20 -12.29 -39.63 -18.86
C THR A 20 -13.64 -39.31 -19.45
N ALA A 21 -14.33 -40.36 -19.92
CA ALA A 21 -15.71 -40.32 -20.34
C ALA A 21 -16.59 -40.56 -19.11
N LEU A 22 -17.43 -39.59 -18.75
CA LEU A 22 -18.59 -39.81 -17.87
C LEU A 22 -19.84 -39.52 -18.69
N VAL A 23 -20.57 -40.60 -18.95
CA VAL A 23 -21.80 -40.65 -19.73
C VAL A 23 -22.97 -40.12 -18.89
N LEU A 24 -23.82 -39.33 -19.56
CA LEU A 24 -25.05 -38.71 -19.06
C LEU A 24 -26.12 -39.73 -18.66
N THR A 25 -26.87 -39.43 -17.60
CA THR A 25 -28.30 -39.75 -17.51
C THR A 25 -29.04 -38.68 -16.67
N GLY A 26 -30.21 -38.24 -17.15
CA GLY A 26 -31.33 -37.84 -16.31
C GLY A 26 -31.59 -36.33 -16.13
N ALA A 27 -32.47 -35.77 -16.96
CA ALA A 27 -33.04 -34.44 -16.89
C ALA A 27 -33.98 -34.21 -15.69
N VAL A 28 -34.13 -32.95 -15.23
CA VAL A 28 -35.40 -32.18 -15.19
C VAL A 28 -35.05 -30.69 -15.11
N ILE A 29 -35.45 -29.91 -16.13
CA ILE A 29 -35.64 -28.46 -16.02
C ILE A 29 -37.07 -28.27 -15.52
N ALA A 30 -37.23 -27.64 -14.36
CA ALA A 30 -38.50 -27.05 -13.94
C ALA A 30 -38.19 -25.70 -13.27
N GLY A 31 -38.30 -24.63 -14.06
CA GLY A 31 -38.51 -23.29 -13.53
C GLY A 31 -39.99 -23.12 -13.28
N SER A 32 -40.37 -22.98 -12.01
CA SER A 32 -41.68 -22.49 -11.57
C SER A 32 -41.52 -21.81 -10.21
N ALA A 33 -41.70 -20.49 -10.23
CA ALA A 33 -42.15 -19.60 -9.16
C ALA A 33 -42.13 -20.13 -7.71
N LEU A 34 -41.24 -19.57 -6.89
CA LEU A 34 -41.47 -19.51 -5.44
C LEU A 34 -42.55 -18.45 -5.20
N ALA A 35 -43.80 -18.87 -5.37
CA ALA A 35 -44.98 -18.15 -4.89
C ALA A 35 -44.99 -18.21 -3.36
N GLY A 36 -45.32 -17.08 -2.73
CA GLY A 36 -45.22 -16.89 -1.30
C GLY A 36 -46.14 -17.81 -0.49
N GLU A 37 -45.60 -18.27 0.63
CA GLU A 37 -46.38 -18.67 1.79
C GLU A 37 -46.20 -17.59 2.85
N SER A 38 -47.23 -16.77 2.99
CA SER A 38 -47.42 -15.86 4.10
C SER A 38 -47.60 -16.66 5.39
N SER A 39 -46.60 -16.64 6.27
CA SER A 39 -46.78 -16.93 7.69
C SER A 39 -46.24 -15.78 8.55
N LYS A 40 -47.12 -15.31 9.43
CA LYS A 40 -47.04 -14.16 10.32
C LYS A 40 -45.71 -13.99 11.09
N SER A 41 -45.15 -12.79 10.96
CA SER A 41 -44.64 -11.88 12.00
C SER A 41 -43.73 -12.41 13.13
N SER A 42 -42.44 -12.08 13.04
CA SER A 42 -41.67 -11.45 14.13
C SER A 42 -40.38 -10.84 13.58
N GLY A 43 -40.15 -9.55 13.83
CA GLY A 43 -39.13 -8.72 13.20
C GLY A 43 -37.71 -9.29 13.22
N GLY A 44 -37.15 -9.46 12.02
CA GLY A 44 -35.75 -9.74 11.79
C GLY A 44 -35.33 -9.01 10.53
N THR A 45 -34.32 -8.15 10.65
CA THR A 45 -33.71 -7.38 9.56
C THR A 45 -33.54 -8.23 8.31
N ASP A 46 -34.31 -7.91 7.27
CA ASP A 46 -34.21 -8.53 5.96
C ASP A 46 -32.74 -8.60 5.54
N ALA A 47 -32.21 -9.81 5.37
CA ALA A 47 -31.03 -10.04 4.56
C ALA A 47 -31.42 -9.70 3.12
N ARG A 48 -31.42 -8.41 2.79
CA ARG A 48 -31.53 -7.91 1.42
C ARG A 48 -30.36 -8.55 0.67
N THR A 49 -30.67 -9.55 -0.15
CA THR A 49 -29.82 -9.96 -1.26
C THR A 49 -29.62 -8.71 -2.11
N LEU A 50 -28.54 -7.98 -1.85
CA LEU A 50 -28.22 -6.76 -2.57
C LEU A 50 -28.10 -7.14 -4.04
N ALA A 51 -29.02 -6.60 -4.84
CA ALA A 51 -28.89 -6.57 -6.28
C ALA A 51 -27.54 -5.93 -6.61
N SER A 52 -26.56 -6.77 -6.98
CA SER A 52 -25.18 -6.42 -7.30
C SER A 52 -24.39 -5.66 -6.20
N PRO A 53 -23.11 -6.00 -5.93
CA PRO A 53 -22.25 -5.27 -4.98
C PRO A 53 -22.14 -3.75 -5.21
N GLY A 54 -22.52 -3.26 -6.39
CA GLY A 54 -22.20 -1.91 -6.86
C GLY A 54 -20.77 -1.83 -7.40
N THR A 55 -20.39 -0.64 -7.87
CA THR A 55 -19.03 -0.35 -8.34
C THR A 55 -18.46 0.87 -7.64
N ILE A 56 -17.16 0.86 -7.37
CA ILE A 56 -16.48 2.02 -6.80
C ILE A 56 -16.08 2.95 -7.93
N SER A 57 -16.53 4.20 -7.85
CA SER A 57 -16.12 5.28 -8.74
C SER A 57 -15.22 6.26 -8.01
N CYS A 58 -14.14 6.65 -8.68
CA CYS A 58 -13.18 7.57 -8.13
C CYS A 58 -12.94 8.71 -9.13
N PRO A 59 -12.74 9.95 -8.65
CA PRO A 59 -12.34 11.06 -9.50
C PRO A 59 -11.06 10.72 -10.27
N ASP A 60 -11.03 11.14 -11.54
CA ASP A 60 -9.83 11.02 -12.35
C ASP A 60 -8.81 12.08 -11.92
N VAL A 61 -7.61 11.59 -11.58
CA VAL A 61 -6.48 12.42 -11.18
C VAL A 61 -5.70 12.86 -12.42
N ALA A 62 -5.57 12.02 -13.44
CA ALA A 62 -4.72 12.27 -14.60
C ALA A 62 -5.14 13.52 -15.36
N SER A 63 -6.45 13.70 -15.61
CA SER A 63 -7.00 14.87 -16.30
C SER A 63 -6.94 16.18 -15.49
N LYS A 64 -6.57 16.11 -14.20
CA LYS A 64 -6.45 17.29 -13.32
C LYS A 64 -5.00 17.66 -13.03
N LEU A 65 -4.03 16.93 -13.56
CA LEU A 65 -2.62 17.26 -13.42
C LEU A 65 -2.23 18.40 -14.37
N PRO A 66 -1.39 19.35 -13.92
CA PRO A 66 -0.77 20.33 -14.81
C PRO A 66 0.25 19.64 -15.74
N ALA A 67 0.87 20.42 -16.63
CA ALA A 67 1.94 19.93 -17.49
C ALA A 67 3.03 19.19 -16.67
N ILE A 68 3.24 17.91 -16.99
CA ILE A 68 4.17 17.04 -16.25
C ILE A 68 5.58 17.20 -16.84
N PRO A 69 6.59 17.61 -16.05
CA PRO A 69 7.97 17.67 -16.51
C PRO A 69 8.48 16.30 -17.00
N ALA A 70 9.28 16.28 -18.06
CA ALA A 70 9.81 15.04 -18.65
C ALA A 70 10.53 14.13 -17.62
N SER A 71 11.26 14.74 -16.68
CA SER A 71 11.94 14.04 -15.59
C SER A 71 11.00 13.33 -14.61
N ALA A 72 9.75 13.78 -14.49
CA ALA A 72 8.76 13.25 -13.56
C ALA A 72 7.79 12.24 -14.21
N GLN A 73 7.69 12.19 -15.54
CA GLN A 73 6.70 11.38 -16.26
C GLN A 73 6.69 9.92 -15.82
N ALA A 74 7.86 9.26 -15.76
CA ALA A 74 7.94 7.86 -15.37
C ALA A 74 7.48 7.60 -13.92
N GLU A 75 7.73 8.54 -13.01
CA GLU A 75 7.24 8.43 -11.62
C GLU A 75 5.74 8.69 -11.54
N VAL A 76 5.23 9.71 -12.23
CA VAL A 76 3.79 10.01 -12.27
C VAL A 76 3.01 8.86 -12.88
N THR A 77 3.43 8.31 -14.02
CA THR A 77 2.78 7.16 -14.66
C THR A 77 2.69 5.96 -13.73
N ARG A 78 3.78 5.62 -13.02
CA ARG A 78 3.75 4.52 -12.04
C ARG A 78 2.74 4.74 -10.93
N ASN A 79 2.63 5.97 -10.42
CA ASN A 79 1.65 6.31 -9.38
C ASN A 79 0.22 6.30 -9.92
N LEU A 80 -0.02 6.75 -11.16
CA LEU A 80 -1.34 6.64 -11.81
C LEU A 80 -1.75 5.17 -11.99
N THR A 81 -0.84 4.29 -12.40
CA THR A 81 -1.09 2.84 -12.44
C THR A 81 -1.40 2.29 -11.05
N LEU A 82 -0.68 2.72 -10.02
CA LEU A 82 -0.94 2.32 -8.64
C LEU A 82 -2.33 2.75 -8.15
N LEU A 83 -2.79 3.96 -8.50
CA LEU A 83 -4.17 4.39 -8.21
C LEU A 83 -5.18 3.42 -8.83
N GLN A 84 -4.98 3.01 -10.09
CA GLN A 84 -5.87 2.05 -10.74
C GLN A 84 -5.85 0.68 -10.05
N THR A 85 -4.69 0.20 -9.62
CA THR A 85 -4.57 -1.05 -8.85
C THR A 85 -5.35 -0.97 -7.53
N GLN A 86 -5.25 0.15 -6.81
CA GLN A 86 -5.98 0.36 -5.55
C GLN A 86 -7.50 0.32 -5.77
N ILE A 87 -8.00 0.90 -6.87
CA ILE A 87 -9.42 0.84 -7.25
C ILE A 87 -9.84 -0.60 -7.54
N SER A 88 -9.04 -1.35 -8.29
CA SER A 88 -9.34 -2.75 -8.62
C SER A 88 -9.35 -3.65 -7.37
N GLU A 89 -8.40 -3.47 -6.45
CA GLU A 89 -8.35 -4.18 -5.16
C GLU A 89 -9.60 -3.89 -4.33
N ALA A 90 -10.03 -2.63 -4.28
CA ALA A 90 -11.22 -2.22 -3.55
C ALA A 90 -12.51 -2.77 -4.19
N ASN A 91 -12.63 -2.74 -5.52
CA ASN A 91 -13.76 -3.36 -6.23
C ASN A 91 -13.80 -4.88 -6.03
N LYS A 92 -12.65 -5.55 -6.08
CA LYS A 92 -12.57 -6.98 -5.76
C LYS A 92 -13.08 -7.26 -4.35
N ARG A 93 -12.61 -6.48 -3.38
CA ARG A 93 -13.01 -6.63 -1.98
C ARG A 93 -14.49 -6.32 -1.75
N LEU A 94 -15.06 -5.37 -2.49
CA LEU A 94 -16.49 -5.07 -2.47
C LEU A 94 -17.32 -6.29 -2.90
N VAL A 95 -16.89 -6.98 -3.96
CA VAL A 95 -17.53 -8.21 -4.45
C VAL A 95 -17.34 -9.37 -3.45
N ASP A 96 -16.13 -9.54 -2.94
CA ASP A 96 -15.77 -10.67 -2.06
C ASP A 96 -16.43 -10.57 -0.65
N THR A 97 -16.95 -9.39 -0.28
CA THR A 97 -17.56 -9.12 1.03
C THR A 97 -19.06 -8.84 0.97
N VAL A 98 -19.71 -9.15 -0.16
CA VAL A 98 -21.17 -9.05 -0.28
C VAL A 98 -21.85 -9.91 0.79
N GLY A 99 -22.80 -9.31 1.52
CA GLY A 99 -23.52 -9.98 2.62
C GLY A 99 -22.74 -10.04 3.94
N GLN A 100 -21.55 -9.45 4.03
CA GLN A 100 -20.76 -9.37 5.26
C GLN A 100 -20.83 -7.97 5.88
N GLY A 101 -20.99 -7.90 7.19
CA GLY A 101 -20.97 -6.66 7.97
C GLY A 101 -22.28 -5.87 7.96
N GLY A 102 -22.30 -4.76 8.72
CA GLY A 102 -23.46 -3.88 8.86
C GLY A 102 -23.53 -2.77 7.80
N PRO A 103 -24.54 -1.88 7.87
CA PRO A 103 -24.81 -0.83 6.87
C PRO A 103 -23.62 0.07 6.52
N ASN A 104 -22.68 0.27 7.45
CA ASN A 104 -21.49 1.13 7.29
C ASN A 104 -20.22 0.37 6.90
N PHE A 105 -20.30 -0.95 6.66
CA PHE A 105 -19.12 -1.78 6.40
C PHE A 105 -18.33 -1.32 5.19
N VAL A 106 -19.00 -1.08 4.05
CA VAL A 106 -18.32 -0.63 2.81
C VAL A 106 -17.63 0.71 3.04
N GLN A 107 -18.27 1.64 3.73
CA GLN A 107 -17.70 2.95 4.02
C GLN A 107 -16.45 2.85 4.91
N ASN A 108 -16.51 2.08 6.00
CA ASN A 108 -15.45 2.00 7.00
C ASN A 108 -14.31 1.07 6.57
N ALA A 109 -14.66 -0.08 5.99
CA ALA A 109 -13.69 -1.11 5.68
C ALA A 109 -13.09 -0.88 4.29
N ILE A 110 -13.86 -0.43 3.30
CA ILE A 110 -13.41 -0.37 1.90
C ILE A 110 -13.06 1.07 1.51
N LEU A 111 -14.02 1.99 1.59
CA LEU A 111 -13.84 3.37 1.10
C LEU A 111 -12.89 4.19 1.97
N GLY A 112 -12.92 4.01 3.30
CA GLY A 112 -11.99 4.67 4.24
C GLY A 112 -10.53 4.36 3.91
N PRO A 113 -10.08 3.08 3.97
CA PRO A 113 -8.72 2.70 3.62
C PRO A 113 -8.35 3.03 2.16
N LEU A 114 -9.31 2.97 1.23
CA LEU A 114 -9.06 3.36 -0.16
C LEU A 114 -8.76 4.86 -0.28
N LYS A 115 -9.52 5.70 0.43
CA LYS A 115 -9.29 7.15 0.47
C LYS A 115 -7.88 7.44 0.97
N ASP A 116 -7.45 6.85 2.08
CA ASP A 116 -6.13 7.10 2.66
C ASP A 116 -4.99 6.65 1.74
N LYS A 117 -5.13 5.45 1.13
CA LYS A 117 -4.19 4.94 0.12
C LYS A 117 -4.09 5.89 -1.09
N ARG A 118 -5.22 6.42 -1.57
CA ARG A 118 -5.27 7.36 -2.69
C ARG A 118 -4.67 8.71 -2.34
N VAL A 119 -4.98 9.29 -1.17
CA VAL A 119 -4.36 10.53 -0.68
C VAL A 119 -2.83 10.39 -0.67
N ALA A 120 -2.31 9.29 -0.15
CA ALA A 120 -0.86 9.05 -0.11
C ALA A 120 -0.24 8.99 -1.52
N THR A 121 -0.88 8.29 -2.46
CA THR A 121 -0.39 8.19 -3.85
C THR A 121 -0.49 9.52 -4.59
N VAL A 122 -1.59 10.26 -4.42
CA VAL A 122 -1.79 11.59 -5.02
C VAL A 122 -0.76 12.59 -4.50
N ASN A 123 -0.46 12.58 -3.20
CA ASN A 123 0.61 13.38 -2.62
C ASN A 123 1.99 13.03 -3.19
N ARG A 124 2.23 11.75 -3.50
CA ARG A 124 3.46 11.31 -4.15
C ARG A 124 3.57 11.87 -5.58
N ILE A 125 2.47 11.92 -6.33
CA ILE A 125 2.40 12.56 -7.65
C ILE A 125 2.71 14.05 -7.54
N ALA A 126 2.03 14.76 -6.64
CA ALA A 126 2.24 16.19 -6.42
C ALA A 126 3.69 16.49 -6.06
N THR A 127 4.29 15.66 -5.19
CA THR A 127 5.69 15.78 -4.79
C THR A 127 6.65 15.50 -5.96
N ALA A 128 6.39 14.47 -6.78
CA ALA A 128 7.22 14.16 -7.94
C ALA A 128 7.27 15.32 -8.94
N ILE A 129 6.13 15.96 -9.21
CA ILE A 129 6.06 17.18 -10.05
C ILE A 129 6.76 18.35 -9.35
N GLY A 130 6.53 18.52 -8.04
CA GLY A 130 7.08 19.59 -7.22
C GLY A 130 8.61 19.63 -7.09
N ARG A 131 9.32 18.58 -7.49
CA ARG A 131 10.80 18.55 -7.48
C ARG A 131 11.42 19.35 -8.63
N THR A 132 10.71 19.52 -9.74
CA THR A 132 11.24 20.17 -10.94
C THR A 132 10.31 21.24 -11.52
N ALA A 133 9.11 21.38 -10.97
CA ALA A 133 8.14 22.41 -11.32
C ALA A 133 7.36 22.86 -10.08
N ALA A 134 6.46 23.84 -10.24
CA ALA A 134 5.56 24.24 -9.17
C ALA A 134 4.68 23.05 -8.72
N LYS A 135 4.65 22.81 -7.40
CA LYS A 135 3.86 21.71 -6.82
C LYS A 135 2.37 21.98 -7.02
N PRO A 136 1.61 21.09 -7.68
CA PRO A 136 0.17 21.23 -7.80
C PRO A 136 -0.51 21.15 -6.43
N GLN A 137 -1.48 22.03 -6.21
CA GLN A 137 -2.25 22.13 -4.97
C GLN A 137 -3.66 21.56 -5.15
N GLY A 138 -4.31 21.16 -4.06
CA GLY A 138 -5.72 20.73 -4.06
C GLY A 138 -5.99 19.35 -4.66
N LEU A 139 -4.96 18.59 -5.04
CA LEU A 139 -5.14 17.25 -5.60
C LEU A 139 -5.75 16.24 -4.61
N ASP A 140 -5.59 16.44 -3.30
CA ASP A 140 -6.15 15.57 -2.26
C ASP A 140 -7.68 15.52 -2.30
N ALA A 141 -8.33 16.56 -2.82
CA ALA A 141 -9.78 16.58 -3.03
C ALA A 141 -10.26 15.53 -4.04
N LEU A 142 -9.36 14.96 -4.85
CA LEU A 142 -9.65 13.91 -5.84
C LEU A 142 -9.46 12.49 -5.28
N ALA A 143 -8.99 12.37 -4.04
CA ALA A 143 -8.75 11.08 -3.41
C ALA A 143 -10.02 10.33 -2.98
N PRO A 144 -11.09 10.99 -2.47
CA PRO A 144 -12.31 10.29 -2.07
C PRO A 144 -12.97 9.56 -3.25
N CYS A 145 -13.42 8.33 -3.02
CA CYS A 145 -14.19 7.55 -3.97
C CYS A 145 -15.61 7.30 -3.44
N THR A 146 -16.56 7.09 -4.33
CA THR A 146 -17.96 6.80 -4.02
C THR A 146 -18.33 5.38 -4.43
N LEU A 147 -19.32 4.82 -3.75
CA LEU A 147 -19.95 3.56 -4.14
C LEU A 147 -21.18 3.87 -5.01
N ASN A 148 -21.21 3.31 -6.22
CA ASN A 148 -22.38 3.29 -7.08
C ASN A 148 -23.08 1.93 -6.90
N ALA A 149 -24.06 1.84 -6.00
CA ALA A 149 -24.89 0.66 -5.89
C ALA A 149 -25.73 0.51 -7.17
N GLY A 150 -25.60 -0.61 -7.86
CA GLY A 150 -26.30 -0.87 -9.12
C GLY A 150 -27.80 -0.98 -8.89
N GLY A 151 -28.52 0.13 -9.05
CA GLY A 151 -29.98 0.17 -9.04
C GLY A 151 -30.61 0.68 -7.74
N ALA A 152 -30.44 1.97 -7.45
CA ALA A 152 -31.49 2.83 -6.90
C ALA A 152 -30.97 4.28 -6.90
N THR A 153 -31.61 5.15 -7.67
CA THR A 153 -31.65 6.58 -7.38
C THR A 153 -32.22 6.78 -5.98
N GLY A 154 -31.35 6.93 -4.98
CA GLY A 154 -31.68 7.36 -3.63
C GLY A 154 -30.91 8.64 -3.33
N ALA A 155 -31.60 9.77 -3.42
CA ALA A 155 -31.09 11.08 -3.09
C ALA A 155 -30.52 11.13 -1.66
N GLY A 156 -29.31 11.67 -1.55
CA GLY A 156 -28.64 12.04 -0.30
C GLY A 156 -27.60 13.12 -0.58
N GLY A 157 -27.95 14.07 -1.45
CA GLY A 157 -27.21 15.31 -1.58
C GLY A 157 -27.58 16.23 -0.42
N GLN A 158 -26.63 16.50 0.46
CA GLN A 158 -26.58 17.79 1.16
C GLN A 158 -25.36 18.55 0.63
N ALA A 159 -25.60 19.31 -0.43
CA ALA A 159 -24.93 20.59 -0.58
C ALA A 159 -25.53 21.53 0.48
N GLY A 160 -24.68 22.10 1.32
CA GLY A 160 -25.01 23.20 2.22
C GLY A 160 -23.94 24.27 2.07
N ALA A 161 -24.16 25.22 1.18
CA ALA A 161 -23.35 26.42 1.05
C ALA A 161 -23.97 27.54 1.89
N GLY A 162 -23.14 28.20 2.72
CA GLY A 162 -23.26 29.60 3.11
C GLY A 162 -24.21 29.94 4.26
N ASN A 163 -23.63 30.32 5.41
CA ASN A 163 -24.05 31.56 6.07
C ASN A 163 -22.86 32.17 6.84
N SER A 164 -22.45 33.36 6.40
CA SER A 164 -21.52 34.27 7.06
C SER A 164 -22.16 34.87 8.32
N GLY A 165 -21.33 35.20 9.33
CA GLY A 165 -21.59 36.35 10.21
C GLY A 165 -21.41 36.15 11.72
N ASN A 166 -20.30 36.73 12.22
CA ASN A 166 -19.97 37.22 13.57
C ASN A 166 -19.60 36.16 14.65
N ALA A 167 -18.33 36.00 15.06
CA ALA A 167 -17.30 36.90 15.60
C ALA A 167 -17.41 37.19 17.11
N ALA A 168 -16.57 36.50 17.89
CA ALA A 168 -15.87 36.89 19.13
C ALA A 168 -15.48 35.58 19.87
N GLY A 169 -14.27 35.28 20.32
CA GLY A 169 -12.97 35.93 20.30
C GLY A 169 -12.06 35.08 21.21
N ASN A 170 -10.88 34.68 20.74
CA ASN A 170 -9.62 34.88 21.49
C ASN A 170 -8.42 34.52 20.62
N ALA A 171 -7.52 35.48 20.52
CA ALA A 171 -6.25 35.45 19.84
C ALA A 171 -5.10 35.09 20.81
N GLY A 172 -3.95 34.74 20.23
CA GLY A 172 -2.63 34.64 20.88
C GLY A 172 -2.03 33.24 20.71
N ASN A 173 -0.92 32.98 20.03
CA ASN A 173 0.18 33.86 19.64
C ASN A 173 0.87 33.32 18.36
N ALA A 174 1.28 34.24 17.49
CA ALA A 174 2.26 34.04 16.43
C ALA A 174 3.59 34.69 16.84
N GLY A 175 4.70 34.17 16.28
CA GLY A 175 6.06 34.73 16.35
C GLY A 175 7.07 33.63 16.72
N ASN A 176 8.13 33.32 15.96
CA ASN A 176 8.91 34.15 15.06
C ASN A 176 9.44 33.36 13.85
N THR A 177 9.51 34.09 12.74
CA THR A 177 10.29 33.82 11.52
C THR A 177 11.78 34.13 11.70
N GLY A 178 12.63 33.36 11.01
CA GLY A 178 13.91 33.81 10.46
C GLY A 178 15.18 33.16 11.02
N ASN A 179 15.81 32.24 10.28
CA ASN A 179 17.06 32.57 9.59
C ASN A 179 17.43 31.54 8.50
N THR A 180 18.09 32.06 7.48
CA THR A 180 18.47 31.47 6.20
C THR A 180 19.81 30.71 6.29
N GLY A 181 19.95 29.60 5.54
CA GLY A 181 21.19 29.13 4.89
C GLY A 181 22.37 28.62 5.73
N ASN A 182 22.71 27.34 5.65
CA ASN A 182 23.83 26.82 4.83
C ASN A 182 23.97 25.30 4.98
N GLY A 183 24.53 24.67 3.95
CA GLY A 183 24.59 23.21 3.82
C GLY A 183 25.63 22.49 4.67
N GLY A 184 25.46 21.16 4.71
CA GLY A 184 26.55 20.22 4.89
C GLY A 184 26.55 19.44 6.19
N LYS A 185 26.54 18.11 6.00
CA LYS A 185 27.13 17.05 6.84
C LYS A 185 26.27 16.48 7.97
N ASN A 186 25.91 15.21 7.74
CA ASN A 186 25.89 14.11 8.70
C ASN A 186 26.44 14.47 10.09
N THR A 187 25.61 14.35 11.11
CA THR A 187 25.92 13.72 12.39
C THR A 187 24.62 13.58 13.18
N GLY A 188 24.47 12.44 13.85
CA GLY A 188 23.21 11.97 14.38
C GLY A 188 22.56 12.91 15.38
N ASN A 189 21.22 12.85 15.45
CA ASN A 189 20.49 13.40 16.58
C ASN A 189 19.52 12.35 17.12
N THR A 190 19.99 11.70 18.18
CA THR A 190 19.30 11.40 19.42
C THR A 190 17.87 11.97 19.56
N ASN A 191 16.89 11.07 19.56
CA ASN A 191 15.57 11.33 20.11
C ASN A 191 15.65 11.39 21.64
N ALA A 192 15.89 12.59 22.17
CA ALA A 192 15.69 12.90 23.58
C ALA A 192 14.18 13.04 23.84
N GLY A 193 13.53 11.92 24.15
CA GLY A 193 12.12 11.90 24.51
C GLY A 193 11.58 10.50 24.67
N ASN A 194 12.27 9.63 25.44
CA ASN A 194 11.72 8.41 26.06
C ASN A 194 12.80 7.62 26.84
N ALA A 195 13.40 8.21 27.87
CA ALA A 195 14.51 7.59 28.62
C ALA A 195 14.14 6.29 29.40
N GLY A 196 12.86 5.87 29.41
CA GLY A 196 12.41 4.67 30.14
C GLY A 196 12.19 3.41 29.30
N VAL A 197 12.01 3.52 27.98
CA VAL A 197 11.55 2.39 27.13
C VAL A 197 12.68 1.75 26.30
N GLY A 198 13.80 2.46 26.16
CA GLY A 198 14.91 2.08 25.30
C GLY A 198 14.67 2.38 23.82
N THR A 199 15.63 2.00 22.98
CA THR A 199 15.62 2.13 21.52
C THR A 199 16.06 0.82 20.89
N ILE A 200 15.55 0.54 19.69
CA ILE A 200 15.96 -0.60 18.90
C ILE A 200 17.22 -0.22 18.12
N SER A 201 18.31 -0.92 18.42
CA SER A 201 19.58 -0.79 17.73
C SER A 201 19.78 -1.98 16.80
N CYS A 202 20.18 -1.69 15.56
CA CYS A 202 20.43 -2.71 14.55
C CYS A 202 21.84 -2.52 13.99
N PRO A 203 22.56 -3.62 13.66
CA PRO A 203 23.82 -3.52 12.95
C PRO A 203 23.68 -2.75 11.64
N ASP A 204 24.67 -1.90 11.35
CA ASP A 204 24.73 -1.18 10.09
C ASP A 204 25.10 -2.14 8.96
N VAL A 205 24.24 -2.18 7.95
CA VAL A 205 24.43 -2.98 6.75
C VAL A 205 25.30 -2.22 5.74
N ALA A 206 25.16 -0.90 5.64
CA ALA A 206 25.82 -0.10 4.60
C ALA A 206 27.35 -0.18 4.72
N SER A 207 27.89 -0.06 5.94
CA SER A 207 29.34 -0.16 6.20
C SER A 207 29.92 -1.57 6.01
N LYS A 208 29.08 -2.60 5.84
CA LYS A 208 29.52 -4.00 5.64
C LYS A 208 29.34 -4.48 4.20
N LEU A 209 28.82 -3.64 3.31
CA LEU A 209 28.70 -3.97 1.90
C LEU A 209 30.06 -3.85 1.20
N PRO A 210 30.37 -4.77 0.25
CA PRO A 210 31.49 -4.58 -0.66
C PRO A 210 31.21 -3.43 -1.63
N ALA A 211 32.17 -3.14 -2.52
CA ALA A 211 31.98 -2.16 -3.58
C ALA A 211 30.70 -2.47 -4.39
N VAL A 212 29.73 -1.55 -4.35
CA VAL A 212 28.43 -1.71 -5.00
C VAL A 212 28.56 -1.33 -6.48
N PRO A 213 28.22 -2.23 -7.42
CA PRO A 213 28.21 -1.90 -8.85
C PRO A 213 27.25 -0.75 -9.16
N ALA A 214 27.62 0.12 -10.11
CA ALA A 214 26.81 1.28 -10.48
C ALA A 214 25.39 0.89 -10.93
N SER A 215 25.25 -0.25 -11.61
CA SER A 215 23.96 -0.84 -12.03
C SER A 215 23.03 -1.21 -10.87
N ALA A 216 23.60 -1.61 -9.72
CA ALA A 216 22.86 -2.05 -8.54
C ALA A 216 22.63 -0.90 -7.53
N LYS A 217 23.38 0.19 -7.63
CA LYS A 217 23.41 1.26 -6.62
C LYS A 217 22.03 1.79 -6.25
N ALA A 218 21.20 2.12 -7.24
CA ALA A 218 19.86 2.65 -6.97
C ALA A 218 18.93 1.63 -6.28
N GLU A 219 19.08 0.34 -6.54
CA GLU A 219 18.32 -0.71 -5.86
C GLU A 219 18.83 -0.94 -4.43
N VAL A 220 20.15 -0.96 -4.24
CA VAL A 220 20.79 -1.07 -2.91
C VAL A 220 20.38 0.11 -2.02
N ASP A 221 20.49 1.35 -2.52
CA ASP A 221 20.13 2.55 -1.77
C ASP A 221 18.65 2.54 -1.33
N ARG A 222 17.74 2.07 -2.19
CA ARG A 222 16.32 1.90 -1.83
C ARG A 222 16.12 0.87 -0.72
N ASN A 223 16.83 -0.25 -0.77
CA ASN A 223 16.71 -1.28 0.26
C ASN A 223 17.36 -0.84 1.58
N LEU A 224 18.45 -0.08 1.54
CA LEU A 224 19.03 0.54 2.74
C LEU A 224 18.05 1.52 3.41
N ALA A 225 17.37 2.35 2.61
CA ALA A 225 16.30 3.23 3.13
C ALA A 225 15.11 2.44 3.70
N LEU A 226 14.76 1.29 3.10
CA LEU A 226 13.74 0.40 3.63
C LEU A 226 14.15 -0.21 4.98
N LEU A 227 15.41 -0.62 5.15
CA LEU A 227 15.93 -1.09 6.44
C LEU A 227 15.78 -0.02 7.53
N GLN A 228 16.09 1.24 7.21
CA GLN A 228 15.91 2.35 8.16
C GLN A 228 14.43 2.56 8.51
N THR A 229 13.53 2.45 7.52
CA THR A 229 12.09 2.56 7.74
C THR A 229 11.58 1.48 8.69
N GLN A 230 12.05 0.24 8.53
CA GLN A 230 11.71 -0.88 9.43
C GLN A 230 12.15 -0.62 10.88
N ILE A 231 13.32 -0.02 11.08
CA ILE A 231 13.82 0.38 12.40
C ILE A 231 12.90 1.45 13.03
N ASN A 232 12.50 2.46 12.25
CA ASN A 232 11.64 3.53 12.72
C ASN A 232 10.23 3.01 13.09
N GLU A 233 9.66 2.12 12.27
CA GLU A 233 8.39 1.44 12.55
C GLU A 233 8.49 0.63 13.85
N ALA A 234 9.58 -0.12 14.03
CA ALA A 234 9.79 -0.92 15.24
C ALA A 234 9.96 -0.05 16.50
N ASN A 235 10.70 1.06 16.42
CA ASN A 235 10.82 2.03 17.51
C ASN A 235 9.47 2.68 17.85
N THR A 236 8.67 3.00 16.84
CA THR A 236 7.30 3.53 17.04
C THR A 236 6.44 2.49 17.76
N ARG A 237 6.50 1.23 17.35
CA ARG A 237 5.79 0.13 18.02
C ARG A 237 6.28 -0.07 19.46
N LEU A 238 7.58 0.02 19.71
CA LEU A 238 8.15 -0.08 21.06
C LEU A 238 7.56 0.97 22.00
N VAL A 239 7.44 2.22 21.55
CA VAL A 239 6.84 3.31 22.33
C VAL A 239 5.33 3.11 22.52
N ASN A 240 4.62 2.68 21.49
CA ASN A 240 3.16 2.56 21.54
C ASN A 240 2.66 1.33 22.34
N THR A 241 3.54 0.38 22.64
CA THR A 241 3.20 -0.87 23.33
C THR A 241 3.78 -0.94 24.74
N VAL A 242 4.23 0.19 25.28
CA VAL A 242 4.74 0.28 26.66
C VAL A 242 3.62 -0.12 27.63
N GLY A 243 3.94 -1.03 28.55
CA GLY A 243 2.97 -1.57 29.51
C GLY A 243 2.03 -2.64 28.95
N GLN A 244 2.19 -3.04 27.68
CA GLN A 244 1.43 -4.13 27.06
C GLN A 244 2.30 -5.39 26.93
N GLY A 245 1.75 -6.53 27.34
CA GLY A 245 2.36 -7.84 27.17
C GLY A 245 3.33 -8.28 28.28
N GLY A 246 3.71 -9.56 28.26
CA GLY A 246 4.62 -10.15 29.24
C GLY A 246 6.11 -9.88 28.98
N PRO A 247 7.02 -10.44 29.80
CA PRO A 247 8.46 -10.17 29.75
C PRO A 247 9.14 -10.36 28.38
N ASN A 248 8.57 -11.23 27.52
CA ASN A 248 9.09 -11.55 26.19
C ASN A 248 8.38 -10.83 25.03
N PHE A 249 7.48 -9.90 25.31
CA PHE A 249 6.67 -9.25 24.28
C PHE A 249 7.53 -8.54 23.23
N VAL A 250 8.51 -7.73 23.65
CA VAL A 250 9.38 -7.00 22.72
C VAL A 250 10.16 -7.96 21.83
N GLN A 251 10.67 -9.05 22.39
CA GLN A 251 11.40 -10.07 21.64
C GLN A 251 10.51 -10.72 20.57
N ASN A 252 9.31 -11.15 20.94
CA ASN A 252 8.44 -11.93 20.06
C ASN A 252 7.64 -11.08 19.07
N ALA A 253 7.13 -9.92 19.50
CA ALA A 253 6.21 -9.11 18.71
C ALA A 253 6.91 -8.01 17.91
N ILE A 254 8.12 -7.61 18.31
CA ILE A 254 8.86 -6.51 17.68
C ILE A 254 10.16 -7.02 17.06
N LEU A 255 11.09 -7.58 17.85
CA LEU A 255 12.42 -7.96 17.37
C LEU A 255 12.38 -9.17 16.42
N GLY A 256 11.54 -10.17 16.68
CA GLY A 256 11.35 -11.33 15.80
C GLY A 256 10.87 -10.92 14.39
N PRO A 257 9.69 -10.29 14.24
CA PRO A 257 9.21 -9.81 12.95
C PRO A 257 10.16 -8.81 12.27
N LEU A 258 10.86 -7.97 13.04
CA LEU A 258 11.86 -7.06 12.51
C LEU A 258 13.05 -7.82 11.90
N LYS A 259 13.56 -8.85 12.58
CA LYS A 259 14.64 -9.70 12.08
C LYS A 259 14.26 -10.36 10.76
N ASP A 260 13.04 -10.87 10.63
CA ASP A 260 12.58 -11.54 9.40
C ASP A 260 12.45 -10.54 8.24
N LYS A 261 11.83 -9.38 8.49
CA LYS A 261 11.73 -8.27 7.50
C LYS A 261 13.11 -7.80 7.04
N ARG A 262 14.06 -7.65 7.97
CA ARG A 262 15.44 -7.24 7.66
C ARG A 262 16.18 -8.31 6.88
N THR A 263 16.06 -9.59 7.25
CA THR A 263 16.66 -10.73 6.53
C THR A 263 16.22 -10.72 5.06
N SER A 264 14.91 -10.62 4.80
CA SER A 264 14.39 -10.55 3.43
C SER A 264 14.94 -9.34 2.64
N THR A 265 15.10 -8.20 3.30
CA THR A 265 15.62 -6.98 2.66
C THR A 265 17.12 -7.07 2.39
N ILE A 266 17.89 -7.65 3.31
CA ILE A 266 19.32 -7.91 3.18
C ILE A 266 19.58 -8.93 2.07
N ASP A 267 18.79 -9.99 1.98
CA ASP A 267 18.86 -10.96 0.88
C ASP A 267 18.64 -10.28 -0.47
N ARG A 268 17.68 -9.34 -0.55
CA ARG A 268 17.46 -8.56 -1.78
C ARG A 268 18.66 -7.71 -2.16
N ILE A 269 19.33 -7.09 -1.18
CA ILE A 269 20.59 -6.34 -1.40
C ILE A 269 21.68 -7.27 -1.95
N ALA A 270 21.88 -8.42 -1.31
CA ALA A 270 22.89 -9.39 -1.72
C ALA A 270 22.62 -9.91 -3.15
N ILE A 271 21.34 -10.20 -3.48
CA ILE A 271 20.93 -10.62 -4.82
C ILE A 271 21.17 -9.51 -5.84
N SER A 272 20.82 -8.26 -5.54
CA SER A 272 21.01 -7.13 -6.46
C SER A 272 22.49 -6.95 -6.82
N ILE A 273 23.38 -7.01 -5.84
CA ILE A 273 24.84 -6.97 -6.06
C ILE A 273 25.30 -8.20 -6.84
N GLY A 274 24.79 -9.38 -6.49
CA GLY A 274 25.14 -10.67 -7.08
C GLY A 274 24.79 -10.84 -8.57
N ARG A 275 23.96 -9.95 -9.13
CA ARG A 275 23.65 -9.97 -10.58
C ARG A 275 24.79 -9.50 -11.46
N THR A 276 25.68 -8.66 -10.92
CA THR A 276 26.74 -7.99 -11.71
C THR A 276 28.11 -8.06 -11.04
N ALA A 277 28.20 -8.61 -9.83
CA ALA A 277 29.44 -8.81 -9.08
C ALA A 277 29.34 -10.08 -8.20
N ALA A 278 30.43 -10.42 -7.51
CA ALA A 278 30.40 -11.52 -6.55
C ALA A 278 29.37 -11.24 -5.44
N LYS A 279 28.45 -12.19 -5.22
CA LYS A 279 27.40 -12.07 -4.21
C LYS A 279 28.04 -12.01 -2.81
N PRO A 280 27.80 -10.96 -2.01
CA PRO A 280 28.29 -10.90 -0.65
C PRO A 280 27.63 -11.99 0.22
N GLN A 281 28.45 -12.66 1.03
CA GLN A 281 28.02 -13.73 1.93
C GLN A 281 27.99 -13.23 3.39
N GLY A 282 27.20 -13.88 4.24
CA GLY A 282 27.18 -13.61 5.68
C GLY A 282 26.43 -12.34 6.12
N LEU A 283 25.86 -11.56 5.18
CA LEU A 283 25.12 -10.33 5.50
C LEU A 283 23.91 -10.56 6.43
N ASN A 284 23.30 -11.75 6.42
CA ASN A 284 22.14 -12.06 7.26
C ASN A 284 22.46 -12.07 8.76
N SER A 285 23.74 -12.15 9.14
CA SER A 285 24.17 -11.92 10.52
C SER A 285 23.83 -10.52 11.04
N LEU A 286 23.65 -9.54 10.14
CA LEU A 286 23.32 -8.14 10.44
C LEU A 286 21.81 -7.90 10.59
N ALA A 287 20.98 -8.93 10.39
CA ALA A 287 19.53 -8.80 10.44
C ALA A 287 19.00 -8.66 11.87
N ALA A 288 19.67 -9.28 12.84
CA ALA A 288 19.25 -9.25 14.24
C ALA A 288 19.46 -7.86 14.86
N CYS A 289 18.42 -7.35 15.52
CA CYS A 289 18.46 -6.10 16.26
C CYS A 289 18.29 -6.38 17.75
N THR A 290 18.74 -5.44 18.58
CA THR A 290 18.67 -5.51 20.03
C THR A 290 17.90 -4.31 20.59
N LEU A 291 17.31 -4.48 21.77
CA LEU A 291 16.80 -3.38 22.56
C LEU A 291 17.94 -2.82 23.41
N THR A 292 18.28 -1.55 23.23
CA THR A 292 19.24 -0.81 24.06
C THR A 292 18.44 0.11 24.98
N LYS A 293 18.68 0.05 26.29
CA LYS A 293 18.08 0.97 27.26
C LYS A 293 19.12 1.99 27.71
#